data_AF-A0A3R6CQ11-F1
#
_entry.id   AF-A0A3R6CQ11-F1
#
_cell.length_a   1.000
_cell.length_b   1.000
_cell.length_c   1.000
_cell.angle_alpha   90.00
_cell.angle_beta   90.00
_cell.angle_gamma   90.00
#
_symmetry.space_group_name_H-M   'P 1'
#
loop_
_entity.id
_entity.type
_entity.pdbx_description
1 polymer ?
#
loop_
_entity_poly.entity_id
_entity_poly.type
_entity_poly.pdbx_seq_one_letter_code
_entity_poly.pdbx_strand_id
1 'polypeptide(L)'
;IYGRVKTEEALGEKNFIPFRFQGQYEDEETELYYNRFRYYDSQQGQYTQQDPIRLAGGNPTIYGYVKDVNIWVDVFGLDSFFRSMSREEFFDIQDFGWRASASGMSGKWFADSYEDAIVFGQKMGHGVDTKFYVIEVDIPDYIVDNAFRNPGKHDGIGAASYFEVED
;
A
#
# COMPACT_ATOMS: atom_id res chain seq x y z
N ILE A 1 19.50 4.98 -11.36
CA ILE A 1 18.50 5.79 -10.60
C ILE A 1 17.12 5.25 -10.93
N TYR A 2 16.81 5.09 -12.21
CA TYR A 2 15.59 4.48 -12.72
C TYR A 2 15.64 2.95 -12.88
N GLY A 3 16.24 2.23 -11.92
CA GLY A 3 16.38 0.76 -11.99
C GLY A 3 17.54 0.25 -12.85
N ARG A 4 18.22 1.11 -13.62
CA ARG A 4 19.45 0.76 -14.34
C ARG A 4 20.57 0.31 -13.38
N VAL A 5 21.14 -0.86 -13.64
CA VAL A 5 22.33 -1.38 -12.96
C VAL A 5 23.54 -0.53 -13.37
N LYS A 6 24.26 0.04 -12.39
CA LYS A 6 25.35 1.00 -12.65
C LYS A 6 26.74 0.38 -12.74
N THR A 7 26.93 -0.81 -12.18
CA THR A 7 28.24 -1.46 -12.09
C THR A 7 28.22 -2.77 -12.84
N GLU A 8 29.18 -2.96 -13.75
CA GLU A 8 29.35 -4.23 -14.49
C GLU A 8 29.67 -5.38 -13.54
N GLU A 9 30.33 -5.11 -12.41
CA GLU A 9 30.57 -6.09 -11.34
C GLU A 9 29.27 -6.65 -10.74
N ALA A 10 28.17 -5.89 -10.76
CA ALA A 10 26.87 -6.34 -10.27
C ALA A 10 26.05 -7.11 -11.32
N LEU A 11 26.47 -7.08 -12.60
CA LEU A 11 25.80 -7.80 -13.68
C LEU A 11 26.23 -9.27 -13.75
N GLY A 12 27.35 -9.65 -13.12
CA GLY A 12 27.89 -11.01 -13.20
C GLY A 12 28.17 -11.41 -14.66
N GLU A 13 28.03 -12.70 -14.98
CA GLU A 13 27.89 -13.08 -16.39
C GLU A 13 26.64 -12.40 -16.96
N LYS A 14 26.81 -11.68 -18.07
CA LYS A 14 25.72 -10.98 -18.76
C LYS A 14 24.55 -11.97 -18.95
N ASN A 15 23.37 -11.59 -18.45
CA ASN A 15 22.11 -12.36 -18.51
C ASN A 15 21.98 -13.60 -17.60
N PHE A 16 22.89 -13.83 -16.64
CA PHE A 16 22.69 -14.91 -15.67
C PHE A 16 21.42 -14.71 -14.83
N ILE A 17 21.13 -13.45 -14.46
CA ILE A 17 19.88 -13.04 -13.83
C ILE A 17 19.23 -12.03 -14.75
N PRO A 18 18.12 -12.34 -15.44
CA PRO A 18 17.43 -11.39 -16.32
C PRO A 18 16.49 -10.45 -15.56
N PHE A 19 16.30 -10.67 -14.25
CA PHE A 19 15.43 -9.84 -13.43
C PHE A 19 16.13 -8.55 -13.00
N ARG A 20 15.43 -7.43 -13.14
CA ARG A 20 15.90 -6.07 -12.83
C ARG A 20 15.06 -5.51 -11.68
N PHE A 21 14.96 -4.19 -11.62
CA PHE A 21 14.25 -3.46 -10.58
C PHE A 21 12.80 -3.94 -10.43
N GLN A 22 12.42 -4.33 -9.21
CA GLN A 22 11.09 -4.80 -8.82
C GLN A 22 10.43 -5.83 -9.77
N GLY A 23 11.20 -6.78 -10.31
CA GLY A 23 10.66 -7.92 -11.07
C GLY A 23 10.53 -7.72 -12.58
N GLN A 24 11.02 -6.60 -13.10
CA GLN A 24 11.20 -6.36 -14.54
C GLN A 24 12.11 -7.42 -15.19
N TYR A 25 11.81 -7.81 -16.43
CA TYR A 25 12.67 -8.69 -17.22
C TYR A 25 13.49 -7.87 -18.22
N GLU A 26 14.82 -7.91 -18.18
CA GLU A 26 15.64 -7.29 -19.22
C GLU A 26 15.61 -8.13 -20.50
N ASP A 27 15.14 -7.50 -21.58
CA ASP A 27 15.26 -8.03 -22.93
C ASP A 27 16.64 -7.67 -23.49
N GLU A 28 17.46 -8.69 -23.75
CA GLU A 28 18.84 -8.50 -24.21
C GLU A 28 18.93 -7.88 -25.62
N GLU A 29 17.97 -8.14 -26.50
CA GLU A 29 18.03 -7.63 -27.87
C GLU A 29 17.82 -6.11 -27.92
N THR A 30 16.99 -5.60 -27.00
CA THR A 30 16.56 -4.20 -26.99
C THR A 30 17.16 -3.39 -25.84
N GLU A 31 17.74 -4.05 -24.83
CA GLU A 31 18.17 -3.48 -23.55
C GLU A 31 17.04 -2.77 -22.78
N LEU A 32 15.79 -3.04 -23.15
CA LEU A 32 14.59 -2.52 -22.49
C LEU A 32 14.10 -3.51 -21.43
N TYR A 33 13.40 -2.98 -20.44
CA TYR A 33 12.87 -3.76 -19.33
C TYR A 33 11.39 -4.07 -19.60
N TYR A 34 11.07 -5.33 -19.83
CA TYR A 34 9.73 -5.79 -20.07
C TYR A 34 8.92 -5.89 -18.78
N ASN A 35 7.81 -5.14 -18.76
CA ASN A 35 6.81 -5.06 -17.72
C ASN A 35 5.47 -5.47 -18.34
N ARG A 36 5.31 -6.77 -18.61
CA ARG A 36 4.11 -7.47 -19.14
C ARG A 36 3.37 -6.79 -20.30
N PHE A 37 2.74 -5.63 -20.11
CA PHE A 37 2.05 -4.90 -21.17
C PHE A 37 2.90 -3.80 -21.82
N ARG A 38 4.05 -3.41 -21.24
CA ARG A 38 4.90 -2.32 -21.74
C ARG A 38 6.40 -2.59 -21.58
N TYR A 39 7.20 -1.93 -22.40
CA TYR A 39 8.66 -1.89 -22.30
C TYR A 39 9.12 -0.57 -21.68
N TYR A 40 9.95 -0.67 -20.64
CA TYR A 40 10.48 0.42 -19.86
C TYR A 40 11.94 0.71 -20.24
N ASP A 41 12.23 1.98 -20.52
CA ASP A 41 13.58 2.48 -20.76
C ASP A 41 14.19 2.94 -19.42
N SER A 42 15.16 2.18 -18.93
CA SER A 42 15.85 2.47 -17.67
C SER A 42 16.82 3.66 -17.75
N GLN A 43 17.19 4.11 -18.95
CA GLN A 43 17.99 5.33 -19.15
C GLN A 43 17.13 6.57 -18.99
N GLN A 44 15.92 6.56 -19.57
CA GLN A 44 14.99 7.69 -19.53
C GLN A 44 14.07 7.68 -18.30
N GLY A 45 13.82 6.50 -17.71
CA GLY A 45 12.92 6.34 -16.56
C GLY A 45 11.44 6.34 -16.93
N GLN A 46 11.09 5.88 -18.13
CA GLN A 46 9.72 5.89 -18.64
C GLN A 46 9.45 4.71 -19.57
N TYR A 47 8.18 4.42 -19.81
CA TYR A 47 7.74 3.49 -20.84
C TYR A 47 7.95 4.05 -22.24
N THR A 48 8.24 3.15 -23.17
CA THR A 48 8.42 3.48 -24.60
C THR A 48 7.08 3.48 -25.35
N GLN A 49 6.06 2.80 -24.83
CA GLN A 49 4.70 2.80 -25.36
C GLN A 49 3.74 3.60 -24.47
N GLN A 50 2.69 4.15 -25.08
CA GLN A 50 1.56 4.71 -24.35
C GLN A 50 0.85 3.63 -23.54
N ASP A 51 0.30 4.02 -22.39
CA ASP A 51 -0.56 3.16 -21.59
C ASP A 51 -1.74 2.62 -22.42
N PRO A 52 -1.86 1.28 -22.60
CA PRO A 52 -2.96 0.66 -23.34
C PRO A 52 -4.34 1.01 -22.76
N ILE A 53 -4.43 1.24 -21.44
CA ILE A 53 -5.67 1.64 -20.76
C ILE A 53 -5.77 3.16 -20.56
N ARG A 54 -4.82 3.92 -21.13
CA ARG A 54 -4.77 5.39 -21.12
C ARG A 54 -4.80 5.93 -19.68
N LEU A 55 -5.78 6.78 -19.37
CA LEU A 55 -5.92 7.41 -18.05
C LEU A 55 -6.61 6.50 -17.02
N ALA A 56 -7.03 5.29 -17.41
CA ALA A 56 -7.70 4.38 -16.48
C ALA A 56 -6.75 3.81 -15.41
N GLY A 57 -5.43 3.75 -15.69
CA GLY A 57 -4.40 3.30 -14.74
C GLY A 57 -3.94 4.34 -13.72
N GLY A 58 -4.74 5.39 -13.49
CA GLY A 58 -4.48 6.40 -12.45
C GLY A 58 -3.22 7.27 -12.62
N ASN A 59 -2.38 7.03 -13.63
CA ASN A 59 -1.17 7.80 -13.90
C ASN A 59 -1.48 8.93 -14.90
N PRO A 60 -1.29 10.22 -14.53
CA PRO A 60 -1.52 11.34 -15.45
C PRO A 60 -0.52 11.36 -16.61
N THR A 61 0.63 10.70 -16.46
CA THR A 61 1.66 10.60 -17.49
C THR A 61 1.49 9.27 -18.23
N ILE A 62 0.96 9.30 -19.45
CA ILE A 62 0.66 8.09 -20.25
C ILE A 62 1.88 7.24 -20.64
N TYR A 63 3.09 7.77 -20.48
CA TYR A 63 4.36 7.04 -20.64
C TYR A 63 5.07 6.80 -19.30
N GLY A 64 4.53 7.31 -18.19
CA GLY A 64 5.20 7.27 -16.90
C GLY A 64 5.19 5.88 -16.30
N TYR A 65 6.28 5.52 -15.59
CA TYR A 65 6.32 4.29 -14.80
C TYR A 65 5.48 4.42 -13.54
N VAL A 66 5.99 5.13 -12.53
CA VAL A 66 5.28 5.45 -11.29
C VAL A 66 5.68 6.85 -10.81
N LYS A 67 4.89 7.45 -9.91
CA LYS A 67 5.17 8.79 -9.38
C LYS A 67 6.40 8.85 -8.46
N ASP A 68 6.69 7.78 -7.72
CA ASP A 68 7.85 7.67 -6.83
C ASP A 68 8.35 6.22 -6.80
N VAL A 69 9.49 5.98 -7.42
CA VAL A 69 10.10 4.64 -7.60
C VAL A 69 10.57 3.99 -6.29
N ASN A 70 10.65 4.73 -5.19
CA ASN A 70 11.07 4.20 -3.91
C ASN A 70 9.94 3.46 -3.18
N ILE A 71 8.69 3.83 -3.45
CA ILE A 71 7.53 3.34 -2.70
C ILE A 71 6.39 2.87 -3.60
N TRP A 72 6.48 3.05 -4.92
CA TRP A 72 5.50 2.57 -5.90
C TRP A 72 6.14 1.63 -6.92
N VAL A 73 5.30 0.76 -7.48
CA VAL A 73 5.66 -0.21 -8.51
C VAL A 73 4.52 -0.39 -9.50
N ASP A 74 4.83 -0.53 -10.79
CA ASP A 74 3.84 -0.94 -11.79
C ASP A 74 4.19 -2.36 -12.26
N VAL A 75 3.54 -3.34 -11.63
CA VAL A 75 3.81 -4.78 -11.82
C VAL A 75 3.36 -5.27 -13.19
N PHE A 76 2.33 -4.65 -13.75
CA PHE A 76 1.74 -5.09 -15.01
C PHE A 76 2.14 -4.22 -16.20
N GLY A 77 2.69 -3.03 -15.98
CA GLY A 77 2.77 -2.05 -17.05
C GLY A 77 1.41 -1.42 -17.35
N LEU A 78 0.54 -1.24 -16.37
CA LEU A 78 -0.79 -0.65 -16.54
C LEU A 78 -1.22 0.25 -15.38
N ASP A 79 -0.74 0.02 -14.17
CA ASP A 79 -1.27 0.70 -12.98
C ASP A 79 -0.21 0.80 -11.88
N SER A 80 -0.31 1.85 -11.06
CA SER A 80 0.70 2.12 -10.02
C SER A 80 0.26 1.59 -8.66
N PHE A 81 1.01 0.64 -8.12
CA PHE A 81 0.80 0.06 -6.79
C PHE A 81 1.67 0.73 -5.74
N PHE A 82 1.07 1.01 -4.58
CA PHE A 82 1.79 1.50 -3.41
C PHE A 82 2.29 0.32 -2.59
N ARG A 83 3.62 0.21 -2.43
CA ARG A 83 4.31 -0.87 -1.71
C ARG A 83 4.07 -2.26 -2.34
N SER A 84 4.87 -3.24 -1.92
CA SER A 84 4.65 -4.64 -2.31
C SER A 84 3.35 -5.14 -1.68
N MET A 85 2.30 -5.14 -2.48
CA MET A 85 0.92 -5.47 -2.12
C MET A 85 0.63 -6.95 -2.43
N SER A 86 -0.17 -7.61 -1.60
CA SER A 86 -0.66 -8.96 -1.93
C SER A 86 -1.70 -8.91 -3.05
N ARG A 87 -1.91 -10.01 -3.77
CA ARG A 87 -2.91 -10.05 -4.86
C ARG A 87 -4.33 -9.80 -4.32
N GLU A 88 -4.58 -10.26 -3.09
CA GLU A 88 -5.83 -10.07 -2.38
C GLU A 88 -6.06 -8.59 -2.02
N GLU A 89 -5.04 -7.90 -1.52
CA GLU A 89 -5.09 -6.47 -1.20
C GLU A 89 -5.30 -5.60 -2.45
N PHE A 90 -4.73 -6.01 -3.59
CA PHE A 90 -4.96 -5.33 -4.88
C PHE A 90 -6.42 -5.33 -5.29
N PHE A 91 -7.06 -6.50 -5.31
CA PHE A 91 -8.46 -6.60 -5.71
C PHE A 91 -9.39 -5.89 -4.72
N ASP A 92 -9.07 -5.91 -3.43
CA ASP A 92 -9.80 -5.16 -2.40
C ASP A 92 -9.77 -3.64 -2.68
N ILE A 93 -8.60 -3.06 -2.97
CA ILE A 93 -8.47 -1.64 -3.30
C ILE A 93 -9.16 -1.29 -4.62
N GLN A 94 -9.13 -2.19 -5.60
CA GLN A 94 -9.81 -1.96 -6.89
C GLN A 94 -11.34 -1.89 -6.72
N ASP A 95 -11.90 -2.77 -5.89
CA ASP A 95 -13.35 -2.86 -5.67
C ASP A 95 -13.87 -1.77 -4.71
N PHE A 96 -13.03 -1.36 -3.73
CA PHE A 96 -13.48 -0.54 -2.60
C PHE A 96 -12.75 0.81 -2.44
N GLY A 97 -11.76 1.10 -3.28
CA GLY A 97 -10.87 2.25 -3.20
C GLY A 97 -9.83 2.12 -2.08
N TRP A 98 -8.80 2.99 -2.10
CA TRP A 98 -7.84 3.03 -0.99
C TRP A 98 -8.55 3.47 0.29
N ARG A 99 -8.59 2.57 1.26
CA ARG A 99 -8.99 2.85 2.64
C ARG A 99 -7.71 2.87 3.45
N ALA A 100 -7.47 3.95 4.18
CA ALA A 100 -6.40 3.97 5.17
C ALA A 100 -6.64 2.79 6.12
N SER A 101 -5.87 1.73 5.99
CA SER A 101 -5.92 0.68 6.98
C SER A 101 -5.22 1.20 8.22
N ALA A 102 -5.73 0.83 9.39
CA ALA A 102 -5.03 0.98 10.65
C ALA A 102 -3.77 0.08 10.74
N SER A 103 -3.20 -0.37 9.61
CA SER A 103 -2.13 -1.35 9.55
C SER A 103 -0.75 -0.70 9.60
N GLY A 104 -0.54 0.22 10.54
CA GLY A 104 0.58 -0.01 11.44
C GLY A 104 0.08 -1.04 12.45
N MET A 105 0.41 -2.32 12.27
CA MET A 105 -0.08 -3.40 13.16
C MET A 105 0.30 -3.22 14.65
N SER A 106 1.07 -2.20 14.99
CA SER A 106 1.45 -1.85 16.36
C SER A 106 0.38 -1.08 17.14
N GLY A 107 -0.64 -0.51 16.50
CA GLY A 107 -1.62 0.32 17.21
C GLY A 107 -3.01 -0.28 17.36
N LYS A 108 -3.73 0.20 18.38
CA LYS A 108 -5.10 -0.18 18.69
C LYS A 108 -6.00 1.06 18.72
N TRP A 109 -7.23 0.90 18.24
CA TRP A 109 -8.29 1.89 18.34
C TRP A 109 -9.09 1.68 19.62
N PHE A 110 -9.41 2.78 20.30
CA PHE A 110 -10.20 2.81 21.52
C PHE A 110 -11.36 3.76 21.31
N ALA A 111 -12.57 3.34 21.67
CA ALA A 111 -13.73 4.21 21.62
C ALA A 111 -13.66 5.22 22.78
N ASP A 112 -14.06 6.46 22.51
CA ASP A 112 -14.04 7.53 23.52
C ASP A 112 -15.27 7.48 24.45
N SER A 113 -16.23 6.57 24.20
CA SER A 113 -17.42 6.35 25.02
C SER A 113 -17.71 4.86 25.23
N TYR A 114 -18.34 4.53 26.36
CA TYR A 114 -18.79 3.18 26.67
C TYR A 114 -19.81 2.67 25.65
N GLU A 115 -20.75 3.54 25.26
CA GLU A 115 -21.82 3.24 24.32
C GLU A 115 -21.26 2.86 22.94
N ASP A 116 -20.27 3.63 22.45
CA ASP A 116 -19.62 3.33 21.17
C ASP A 116 -18.80 2.03 21.26
N ALA A 117 -18.11 1.78 22.38
CA ALA A 117 -17.37 0.54 22.61
C ALA A 117 -18.27 -0.71 22.52
N ILE A 118 -19.50 -0.63 23.03
CA ILE A 118 -20.51 -1.70 22.91
C ILE A 118 -20.86 -1.93 21.44
N VAL A 119 -21.10 -0.87 20.68
CA VAL A 119 -21.44 -0.96 19.25
C VAL A 119 -20.26 -1.51 18.44
N PHE A 120 -19.02 -1.11 18.76
CA PHE A 120 -17.80 -1.69 18.18
C PHE A 120 -17.74 -3.20 18.47
N GLY A 121 -17.89 -3.62 19.72
CA GLY A 121 -17.87 -5.03 20.11
C GLY A 121 -18.94 -5.87 19.40
N GLN A 122 -20.14 -5.33 19.22
CA GLN A 122 -21.24 -6.01 18.51
C GLN A 122 -21.02 -6.09 17.00
N LYS A 123 -20.47 -5.03 16.37
CA LYS A 123 -20.23 -5.00 14.92
C LYS A 123 -18.97 -5.76 14.50
N MET A 124 -17.90 -5.66 15.30
CA MET A 124 -16.57 -6.18 14.99
C MET A 124 -16.25 -7.50 15.71
N GLY A 125 -17.08 -7.92 16.67
CA GLY A 125 -16.96 -9.23 17.32
C GLY A 125 -17.00 -10.34 16.28
N HIS A 126 -16.05 -11.28 16.38
CA HIS A 126 -15.83 -12.36 15.42
C HIS A 126 -16.95 -13.42 15.41
N GLY A 127 -18.16 -13.02 14.99
CA GLY A 127 -19.30 -13.89 14.76
C GLY A 127 -20.34 -13.93 15.90
N VAL A 128 -21.46 -14.57 15.60
CA VAL A 128 -22.68 -14.61 16.44
C VAL A 128 -22.51 -15.28 17.82
N ASP A 129 -21.35 -15.91 18.08
CA ASP A 129 -21.09 -16.68 19.31
C ASP A 129 -19.96 -16.12 20.20
N THR A 130 -19.35 -14.98 19.84
CA THR A 130 -18.29 -14.40 20.68
C THR A 130 -18.85 -13.46 21.73
N LYS A 131 -18.77 -13.86 23.01
CA LYS A 131 -18.96 -12.93 24.13
C LYS A 131 -17.81 -11.92 24.12
N PHE A 132 -18.14 -10.64 24.26
CA PHE A 132 -17.14 -9.59 24.45
C PHE A 132 -17.36 -8.91 25.80
N TYR A 133 -16.28 -8.30 26.30
CA TYR A 133 -16.31 -7.45 27.49
C TYR A 133 -15.83 -6.07 27.08
N VAL A 134 -16.44 -5.05 27.67
CA VAL A 134 -15.96 -3.67 27.56
C VAL A 134 -15.20 -3.35 28.84
N ILE A 135 -13.99 -2.84 28.70
CA ILE A 135 -13.12 -2.41 29.80
C ILE A 135 -12.90 -0.92 29.62
N GLU A 136 -13.20 -0.16 30.66
CA GLU A 136 -12.89 1.27 30.73
C GLU A 136 -11.51 1.45 31.36
N VAL A 137 -10.71 2.36 30.79
CA VAL A 137 -9.34 2.63 31.24
C VAL A 137 -9.15 4.14 31.34
N ASP A 138 -8.72 4.61 32.51
CA ASP A 138 -8.32 6.00 32.71
C ASP A 138 -6.91 6.23 32.14
N ILE A 139 -6.80 7.12 31.16
CA ILE A 139 -5.53 7.47 30.52
C ILE A 139 -5.16 8.93 30.87
N PRO A 140 -3.93 9.20 31.34
CA PRO A 140 -3.48 10.57 31.61
C PRO A 140 -3.56 11.49 30.37
N ASP A 141 -3.98 12.75 30.56
CA ASP A 141 -4.20 13.73 29.48
C ASP A 141 -3.00 13.86 28.52
N TYR A 142 -1.78 13.85 29.04
CA TYR A 142 -0.56 13.97 28.22
C TYR A 142 -0.36 12.81 27.25
N ILE A 143 -0.95 11.64 27.50
CA ILE A 143 -0.94 10.49 26.58
C ILE A 143 -2.06 10.69 25.55
N VAL A 144 -3.26 11.09 25.99
CA VAL A 144 -4.41 11.28 25.09
C VAL A 144 -4.18 12.42 24.10
N ASP A 145 -3.43 13.46 24.49
CA ASP A 145 -3.09 14.58 23.60
C ASP A 145 -2.10 14.21 22.50
N ASN A 146 -1.36 13.12 22.66
CA ASN A 146 -0.50 12.56 21.64
C ASN A 146 -1.20 11.49 20.78
N ALA A 147 -2.43 11.11 21.11
CA ALA A 147 -3.20 10.13 20.36
C ALA A 147 -3.68 10.70 19.03
N PHE A 148 -3.77 9.85 18.01
CA PHE A 148 -4.49 10.23 16.80
C PHE A 148 -6.00 10.14 17.08
N ARG A 149 -6.68 11.30 17.11
CA ARG A 149 -8.12 11.39 17.40
C ARG A 149 -8.94 11.43 16.10
N ASN A 150 -9.98 10.61 16.05
CA ASN A 150 -11.01 10.63 15.02
C ASN A 150 -12.37 10.97 15.67
N PRO A 151 -12.76 12.25 15.73
CA PRO A 151 -13.85 12.73 16.59
C PRO A 151 -15.27 12.43 16.11
N GLY A 152 -15.48 11.60 15.09
CA GLY A 152 -16.87 11.28 14.72
C GLY A 152 -17.12 10.36 13.54
N LYS A 153 -16.12 9.65 13.04
CA LYS A 153 -16.29 8.78 11.86
C LYS A 153 -15.46 7.51 11.91
N HIS A 154 -15.08 7.02 13.09
CA HIS A 154 -14.44 5.70 13.12
C HIS A 154 -15.53 4.64 12.86
N ASP A 155 -15.48 4.04 11.66
CA ASP A 155 -16.43 3.06 11.13
C ASP A 155 -17.92 3.45 11.21
N GLY A 156 -18.17 4.76 11.22
CA GLY A 156 -19.52 5.33 11.35
C GLY A 156 -20.21 5.04 12.68
N ILE A 157 -19.45 4.76 13.74
CA ILE A 157 -19.97 4.49 15.08
C ILE A 157 -19.90 5.77 15.92
N GLY A 158 -18.68 6.23 16.21
CA GLY A 158 -18.48 7.35 17.12
C GLY A 158 -17.04 7.86 17.11
N ALA A 159 -16.71 8.64 18.13
CA ALA A 159 -15.36 9.15 18.33
C ALA A 159 -14.42 8.03 18.82
N ALA A 160 -13.20 8.01 18.28
CA ALA A 160 -12.20 7.03 18.67
C ALA A 160 -10.79 7.62 18.62
N SER A 161 -9.94 7.09 19.49
CA SER A 161 -8.54 7.44 19.62
C SER A 161 -7.65 6.25 19.27
N TYR A 162 -6.62 6.48 18.47
CA TYR A 162 -5.60 5.48 18.11
C TYR A 162 -4.33 5.71 18.91
N PHE A 163 -3.83 4.62 19.52
CA PHE A 163 -2.57 4.59 20.25
C PHE A 163 -1.68 3.48 19.70
N GLU A 164 -0.38 3.76 19.58
CA GLU A 164 0.62 2.69 19.41
C GLU A 164 0.80 1.97 20.75
N VAL A 165 0.73 0.63 20.70
CA VAL A 165 0.90 -0.24 21.86
C VAL A 165 2.16 -1.06 21.61
N GLU A 166 3.13 -0.97 22.51
CA GLU A 166 4.27 -1.89 22.49
C GLU A 166 3.78 -3.30 22.86
N ASP A 167 4.24 -4.33 22.14
CA ASP A 167 3.86 -5.74 22.35
C ASP A 167 4.32 -6.31 23.72
#